data_AF-A0A2W7LGR1-F1
#
_entry.id   AF-A0A2W7LGR1-F1
#
_cell.length_a   1.000
_cell.length_b   1.000
_cell.length_c   1.000
_cell.angle_alpha   90.00
_cell.angle_beta   90.00
_cell.angle_gamma   90.00
#
_symmetry.space_group_name_H-M   'P 1'
#
loop_
_entity.id
_entity.type
_entity.pdbx_description
1 polymer ?
#
loop_
_entity_poly.entity_id
_entity_poly.type
_entity_poly.pdbx_seq_one_letter_code
_entity_poly.pdbx_strand_id
1 'polypeptide(L)'
;MKTKSKPSRESSLVHKLGIVGGLGSLAGGDLFYKLVKSRAVLEDQGRYHFLFEQHPFKDVLMPLDRGASMTSRKFYVFQVCQTFEASGVSAIVLPCFASHTFREEIQEEIGIPVLDMMAALRRHIDHVVEPGTVLGILASDYVRHAGLFERYFGSDFKLVYPGADEQSGLMEAMYGVNGIKDGYLDGVPLECVYQACLSLQEQGATMVLPGMTELSLVCGDLQRRGITVLDINEIYAGFATQQKGQSNRPPFKLGIVGGVGPAATVDFMGKVVAHTPAGRDQEHIKMVVEQNPQIPDRTANLLNDETDPTMAMYATCKRLESAGANAIAIPCNTAHAFVERIQAHLRVPIVNMLAETVEAIVQRYGAGKTVGLLATSGTIKSQVYHEAARRAGLHIIAPGVDYQALVMDAIYGALGIKAGFTEGLCRDQLLIAAEHLCELGADVLILGCTELPLVLQHGEAFMIKGHQVALIDPTTILAMKCIQLAGEHSGERSNLHLG
;
A
#
# COMPACT_ATOMS: atom_id res chain seq x y z
N MET A 1 -20.77 -40.15 33.55
CA MET A 1 -19.79 -39.15 33.09
C MET A 1 -20.16 -38.72 31.67
N LYS A 2 -20.74 -37.54 31.50
CA LYS A 2 -20.99 -36.92 30.19
C LYS A 2 -19.75 -36.12 29.81
N THR A 3 -19.02 -36.56 28.81
CA THR A 3 -17.92 -35.83 28.19
C THR A 3 -18.50 -34.66 27.39
N LYS A 4 -18.31 -33.43 27.89
CA LYS A 4 -18.53 -32.20 27.11
C LYS A 4 -17.39 -32.09 26.08
N SER A 5 -17.73 -32.20 24.80
CA SER A 5 -16.84 -31.78 23.71
C SER A 5 -16.60 -30.26 23.85
N LYS A 6 -15.35 -29.85 23.99
CA LYS A 6 -14.97 -28.44 23.81
C LYS A 6 -15.27 -28.04 22.36
N PRO A 7 -15.94 -26.90 22.10
CA PRO A 7 -16.00 -26.37 20.74
C PRO A 7 -14.60 -25.93 20.33
N SER A 8 -14.14 -26.39 19.18
CA SER A 8 -12.95 -25.88 18.50
C SER A 8 -13.16 -24.39 18.24
N ARG A 9 -12.30 -23.55 18.82
CA ARG A 9 -12.17 -22.13 18.44
C ARG A 9 -11.48 -22.05 17.07
N GLU A 10 -12.15 -22.48 16.01
CA GLU A 10 -12.01 -21.76 14.75
C GLU A 10 -13.00 -20.60 14.86
N SER A 11 -12.49 -19.42 15.19
CA SER A 11 -13.24 -18.18 15.00
C SER A 11 -13.61 -18.14 13.52
N SER A 12 -14.85 -18.48 13.16
CA SER A 12 -15.38 -18.28 11.81
C SER A 12 -15.16 -16.81 11.47
N LEU A 13 -14.18 -16.51 10.60
CA LEU A 13 -13.91 -15.14 10.16
C LEU A 13 -15.20 -14.57 9.59
N VAL A 14 -15.75 -13.58 10.28
CA VAL A 14 -16.92 -12.83 9.82
C VAL A 14 -16.50 -12.09 8.55
N HIS A 15 -17.19 -12.37 7.45
CA HIS A 15 -17.04 -11.68 6.18
C HIS A 15 -17.74 -10.34 6.27
N LYS A 16 -16.94 -9.29 6.43
CA LYS A 16 -17.45 -7.91 6.53
C LYS A 16 -17.38 -7.26 5.16
N LEU A 17 -18.53 -7.00 4.53
CA LEU A 17 -18.61 -6.44 3.17
C LEU A 17 -19.10 -4.99 3.23
N GLY A 18 -18.36 -4.08 2.61
CA GLY A 18 -18.71 -2.66 2.51
C GLY A 18 -19.29 -2.34 1.14
N ILE A 19 -20.53 -1.86 1.07
CA ILE A 19 -21.20 -1.47 -0.18
C ILE A 19 -21.09 0.04 -0.35
N VAL A 20 -20.44 0.48 -1.42
CA VAL A 20 -20.38 1.91 -1.78
C VAL A 20 -21.73 2.35 -2.35
N GLY A 21 -22.52 3.04 -1.55
CA GLY A 21 -23.81 3.62 -1.96
C GLY A 21 -23.66 4.92 -2.75
N GLY A 22 -24.77 5.58 -3.07
CA GLY A 22 -24.77 6.91 -3.70
C GLY A 22 -24.39 6.98 -5.18
N LEU A 23 -23.89 5.91 -5.80
CA LEU A 23 -23.59 5.87 -7.25
C LEU A 23 -24.84 5.62 -8.13
N GLY A 24 -26.00 5.59 -7.49
CA GLY A 24 -27.28 5.08 -7.95
C GLY A 24 -28.03 4.52 -6.74
N SER A 25 -28.77 5.38 -6.02
CA SER A 25 -29.31 5.02 -4.69
C SER A 25 -30.16 3.75 -4.72
N LEU A 26 -31.02 3.62 -5.73
CA LEU A 26 -31.88 2.44 -5.89
C LEU A 26 -31.10 1.19 -6.29
N ALA A 27 -30.10 1.32 -7.17
CA ALA A 27 -29.23 0.21 -7.55
C ALA A 27 -28.43 -0.34 -6.36
N GLY A 28 -27.90 0.55 -5.50
CA GLY A 28 -27.22 0.15 -4.27
C GLY A 28 -28.16 -0.57 -3.30
N GLY A 29 -29.40 -0.09 -3.15
CA GLY A 29 -30.43 -0.74 -2.35
C GLY A 29 -30.84 -2.12 -2.88
N ASP A 30 -31.02 -2.25 -4.19
CA ASP A 30 -31.31 -3.52 -4.86
C ASP A 30 -30.16 -4.53 -4.69
N LEU A 31 -28.91 -4.09 -4.86
CA LEU A 31 -27.76 -4.96 -4.62
C LEU A 31 -27.69 -5.42 -3.16
N PHE A 32 -27.94 -4.52 -2.20
CA PHE A 32 -27.98 -4.87 -0.78
C PHE A 32 -29.07 -5.92 -0.50
N TYR A 33 -30.28 -5.73 -1.04
CA TYR A 33 -31.34 -6.74 -0.96
C TYR A 33 -30.90 -8.09 -1.53
N LYS A 34 -30.22 -8.09 -2.68
CA LYS A 34 -29.71 -9.30 -3.35
C LYS A 34 -28.57 -9.98 -2.59
N LEU A 35 -27.72 -9.22 -1.92
CA LEU A 35 -26.69 -9.75 -1.02
C LEU A 35 -27.33 -10.51 0.15
N VAL A 36 -28.29 -9.88 0.83
CA VAL A 36 -28.93 -10.46 2.03
C VAL A 36 -29.73 -11.73 1.70
N LYS A 37 -30.35 -11.81 0.51
CA LYS A 37 -31.09 -13.01 0.07
C LYS A 37 -30.22 -14.05 -0.64
N SER A 38 -28.93 -13.79 -0.85
CA SER A 38 -28.05 -14.71 -1.58
C SER A 38 -27.95 -16.05 -0.85
N ARG A 39 -27.79 -17.14 -1.61
CA ARG A 39 -27.73 -18.49 -1.06
C ARG A 39 -26.66 -18.65 0.03
N ALA A 40 -25.47 -18.09 -0.19
CA ALA A 40 -24.36 -18.18 0.75
C ALA A 40 -24.67 -17.50 2.09
N VAL A 41 -25.39 -16.37 2.07
CA VAL A 41 -25.80 -15.65 3.28
C VAL A 41 -26.94 -16.37 3.99
N LEU A 42 -27.92 -16.91 3.24
CA LEU A 42 -29.02 -17.68 3.83
C LEU A 42 -28.55 -18.98 4.49
N GLU A 43 -27.49 -19.61 3.97
CA GLU A 43 -26.89 -20.82 4.54
C GLU A 43 -26.10 -20.55 5.84
N ASP A 44 -25.55 -19.34 6.03
CA ASP A 44 -24.77 -18.97 7.23
C ASP A 44 -24.84 -17.47 7.54
N GLN A 45 -25.99 -17.01 8.04
CA GLN A 45 -26.21 -15.57 8.32
C GLN A 45 -25.22 -15.00 9.34
N GLY A 46 -24.80 -15.81 10.33
CA GLY A 46 -23.88 -15.39 11.39
C GLY A 46 -22.47 -15.06 10.89
N ARG A 47 -22.15 -15.45 9.66
CA ARG A 47 -20.85 -15.21 9.04
C ARG A 47 -20.76 -13.87 8.29
N TYR A 48 -21.87 -13.21 7.99
CA TYR A 48 -21.85 -11.99 7.16
C TYR A 48 -22.20 -10.74 7.96
N HIS A 49 -21.44 -9.67 7.74
CA HIS A 49 -21.69 -8.35 8.28
C HIS A 49 -21.60 -7.34 7.13
N PHE A 50 -22.72 -6.71 6.78
CA PHE A 50 -22.75 -5.71 5.72
C PHE A 50 -22.69 -4.30 6.30
N LEU A 51 -21.86 -3.44 5.71
CA LEU A 51 -21.91 -2.00 5.89
C LEU A 51 -22.35 -1.37 4.58
N PHE A 52 -23.35 -0.50 4.61
CA PHE A 52 -23.76 0.31 3.47
C PHE A 52 -23.49 1.77 3.80
N GLU A 53 -22.65 2.43 3.01
CA GLU A 53 -22.29 3.82 3.24
C GLU A 53 -22.61 4.67 2.01
N GLN A 54 -23.30 5.78 2.25
CA GLN A 54 -23.66 6.76 1.23
C GLN A 54 -23.47 8.16 1.79
N HIS A 55 -22.74 9.00 1.06
CA HIS A 55 -22.58 10.41 1.38
C HIS A 55 -22.99 11.28 0.19
N PRO A 56 -23.44 12.52 0.42
CA PRO A 56 -23.67 13.47 -0.66
C PRO A 56 -22.34 13.83 -1.34
N PHE A 57 -22.32 13.86 -2.67
CA PHE A 57 -21.18 14.34 -3.44
C PHE A 57 -21.65 15.11 -4.68
N LYS A 58 -20.76 15.94 -5.23
CA LYS A 58 -21.03 16.70 -6.45
C LYS A 58 -21.31 15.76 -7.61
N ASP A 59 -22.21 16.14 -8.50
CA ASP A 59 -22.50 15.42 -9.76
C ASP A 59 -23.21 14.07 -9.57
N VAL A 60 -23.74 13.77 -8.37
CA VAL A 60 -24.51 12.54 -8.11
C VAL A 60 -25.72 12.40 -9.05
N LEU A 61 -26.37 13.52 -9.37
CA LEU A 61 -27.51 13.61 -10.28
C LEU A 61 -27.12 13.84 -11.74
N MET A 62 -25.84 14.09 -12.06
CA MET A 62 -25.45 14.36 -13.44
C MET A 62 -25.56 13.08 -14.29
N PRO A 63 -26.14 13.19 -15.50
CA PRO A 63 -26.16 12.10 -16.45
C PRO A 63 -24.74 11.62 -16.80
N LEU A 64 -24.60 10.32 -17.04
CA LEU A 64 -23.35 9.73 -17.50
C LEU A 64 -23.30 9.76 -19.04
N ASP A 65 -23.31 10.98 -19.58
CA ASP A 65 -23.14 11.24 -21.01
C ASP A 65 -21.68 11.01 -21.46
N ARG A 66 -21.41 11.14 -22.76
CA ARG A 66 -20.06 10.93 -23.33
C ARG A 66 -19.00 11.87 -22.73
N GLY A 67 -19.37 13.07 -22.29
CA GLY A 67 -18.47 14.10 -21.77
C GLY A 67 -18.33 14.10 -20.24
N ALA A 68 -19.01 13.19 -19.54
CA ALA A 68 -19.07 13.18 -18.09
C ALA A 68 -17.68 13.05 -17.44
N SER A 69 -17.36 14.01 -16.57
CA SER A 69 -16.15 13.95 -15.76
C SER A 69 -16.32 12.98 -14.59
N MET A 70 -15.37 12.07 -14.41
CA MET A 70 -15.41 11.11 -13.30
C MET A 70 -14.73 11.61 -12.04
N THR A 71 -14.10 12.79 -12.03
CA THR A 71 -13.26 13.25 -10.91
C THR A 71 -14.01 13.28 -9.57
N SER A 72 -15.17 13.93 -9.49
CA SER A 72 -15.98 13.99 -8.27
C SER A 72 -16.37 12.59 -7.79
N ARG A 73 -16.71 11.70 -8.72
CA ARG A 73 -17.10 10.32 -8.45
C ARG A 73 -15.93 9.47 -7.97
N LYS A 74 -14.75 9.61 -8.58
CA LYS A 74 -13.50 8.96 -8.16
C LYS A 74 -13.17 9.29 -6.71
N PHE A 75 -13.16 10.57 -6.36
CA PHE A 75 -12.88 11.01 -4.99
C PHE A 75 -13.92 10.54 -3.99
N TYR A 76 -15.20 10.57 -4.36
CA TYR A 76 -16.27 10.03 -3.52
C TYR A 76 -16.06 8.54 -3.23
N VAL A 77 -15.85 7.72 -4.27
CA VAL A 77 -15.64 6.27 -4.09
C VAL A 77 -14.39 6.01 -3.25
N PHE A 78 -13.29 6.71 -3.53
CA PHE A 78 -12.06 6.58 -2.75
C PHE A 78 -12.27 6.88 -1.26
N GLN A 79 -12.96 7.97 -0.93
CA GLN A 79 -13.25 8.35 0.46
C GLN A 79 -14.10 7.30 1.19
N VAL A 80 -15.15 6.78 0.54
CA VAL A 80 -15.97 5.70 1.14
C VAL A 80 -15.13 4.43 1.33
N CYS A 81 -14.26 4.10 0.37
CA CYS A 81 -13.34 2.97 0.50
C CYS A 81 -12.40 3.12 1.71
N GLN A 82 -11.88 4.32 1.98
CA GLN A 82 -11.05 4.59 3.15
C GLN A 82 -11.82 4.38 4.47
N THR A 83 -13.09 4.81 4.54
CA THR A 83 -13.94 4.57 5.73
C THR A 83 -14.14 3.07 5.98
N PHE A 84 -14.34 2.29 4.91
CA PHE A 84 -14.46 0.83 5.02
C PHE A 84 -13.18 0.16 5.48
N GLU A 85 -12.03 0.56 4.96
CA GLU A 85 -10.72 0.06 5.39
C GLU A 85 -10.48 0.35 6.88
N ALA A 86 -10.73 1.59 7.33
CA ALA A 86 -10.65 1.97 8.73
C ALA A 86 -11.62 1.19 9.63
N SER A 87 -12.77 0.78 9.06
CA SER A 87 -13.79 0.00 9.75
C SER A 87 -13.53 -1.52 9.76
N GLY A 88 -12.42 -1.99 9.19
CA GLY A 88 -12.05 -3.41 9.16
C GLY A 88 -12.94 -4.26 8.24
N VAL A 89 -13.47 -3.67 7.17
CA VAL A 89 -14.15 -4.39 6.08
C VAL A 89 -13.16 -5.32 5.38
N SER A 90 -13.59 -6.53 5.01
CA SER A 90 -12.75 -7.52 4.32
C SER A 90 -12.78 -7.39 2.80
N ALA A 91 -13.84 -6.81 2.22
CA ALA A 91 -13.91 -6.47 0.80
C ALA A 91 -14.97 -5.39 0.52
N ILE A 92 -14.75 -4.60 -0.52
CA ILE A 92 -15.61 -3.51 -0.96
C ILE A 92 -16.39 -3.94 -2.20
N VAL A 93 -17.69 -3.69 -2.18
CA VAL A 93 -18.63 -3.94 -3.27
C VAL A 93 -18.99 -2.60 -3.90
N LEU A 94 -18.77 -2.47 -5.21
CA LEU A 94 -18.90 -1.21 -5.94
C LEU A 94 -20.05 -1.29 -6.97
N PRO A 95 -21.29 -0.94 -6.64
CA PRO A 95 -22.46 -1.07 -7.51
C PRO A 95 -22.53 0.02 -8.60
N CYS A 96 -21.52 0.12 -9.48
CA CYS A 96 -21.54 1.07 -10.60
C CYS A 96 -20.56 0.69 -11.71
N PHE A 97 -21.06 0.52 -12.94
CA PHE A 97 -20.21 0.26 -14.11
C PHE A 97 -19.26 1.43 -14.44
N ALA A 98 -19.73 2.67 -14.34
CA ALA A 98 -18.86 3.82 -14.56
C ALA A 98 -17.70 3.86 -13.56
N SER A 99 -17.91 3.41 -12.31
CA SER A 99 -16.82 3.30 -11.35
C SER A 99 -15.84 2.15 -11.64
N HIS A 100 -16.24 1.18 -12.46
CA HIS A 100 -15.34 0.14 -12.96
C HIS A 100 -14.43 0.62 -14.09
N THR A 101 -14.61 1.81 -14.64
CA THR A 101 -13.64 2.40 -15.57
C THR A 101 -12.35 2.85 -14.87
N PHE A 102 -12.41 3.07 -13.55
CA PHE A 102 -11.30 3.55 -12.71
C PHE A 102 -11.10 2.73 -11.42
N ARG A 103 -11.69 1.53 -11.33
CA ARG A 103 -11.56 0.67 -10.13
C ARG A 103 -10.10 0.35 -9.82
N GLU A 104 -9.29 0.10 -10.83
CA GLU A 104 -7.86 -0.23 -10.67
C GLU A 104 -7.10 0.93 -10.01
N GLU A 105 -7.36 2.18 -10.42
CA GLU A 105 -6.76 3.37 -9.79
C GLU A 105 -7.07 3.44 -8.27
N ILE A 106 -8.28 3.05 -7.87
CA ILE A 106 -8.67 3.02 -6.45
C ILE A 106 -8.02 1.81 -5.76
N GLN A 107 -8.00 0.65 -6.42
CA GLN A 107 -7.43 -0.58 -5.87
C GLN A 107 -5.93 -0.44 -5.57
N GLU A 108 -5.19 0.36 -6.34
CA GLU A 108 -3.76 0.65 -6.11
C GLU A 108 -3.50 1.44 -4.81
N GLU A 109 -4.51 2.13 -4.30
CA GLU A 109 -4.42 3.01 -3.13
C GLU A 109 -5.17 2.48 -1.90
N ILE A 110 -5.94 1.39 -2.03
CA ILE A 110 -6.73 0.79 -0.95
C ILE A 110 -6.18 -0.62 -0.64
N GLY A 111 -5.91 -0.90 0.64
CA GLY A 111 -5.33 -2.17 1.10
C GLY A 111 -6.31 -3.31 1.30
N ILE A 112 -7.59 -3.09 0.98
CA ILE A 112 -8.64 -4.12 0.94
C ILE A 112 -9.19 -4.28 -0.49
N PRO A 113 -9.62 -5.49 -0.88
CA PRO A 113 -10.07 -5.74 -2.25
C PRO A 113 -11.34 -4.96 -2.59
N VAL A 114 -11.30 -4.20 -3.68
CA VAL A 114 -12.46 -3.61 -4.35
C VAL A 114 -12.91 -4.58 -5.42
N LEU A 115 -14.01 -5.30 -5.16
CA LEU A 115 -14.47 -6.41 -5.99
C LEU A 115 -14.85 -5.96 -7.39
N ASP A 116 -14.48 -6.78 -8.37
CA ASP A 116 -14.68 -6.47 -9.78
C ASP A 116 -15.98 -7.09 -10.31
N MET A 117 -16.97 -6.22 -10.58
CA MET A 117 -18.25 -6.59 -11.16
C MET A 117 -18.12 -7.10 -12.60
N MET A 118 -17.16 -6.57 -13.37
CA MET A 118 -16.92 -7.03 -14.74
C MET A 118 -16.32 -8.44 -14.73
N ALA A 119 -15.41 -8.73 -13.79
CA ALA A 119 -14.92 -10.09 -13.59
C ALA A 119 -16.03 -11.06 -13.13
N ALA A 120 -16.94 -10.60 -12.28
CA ALA A 120 -18.12 -11.37 -11.86
C ALA A 120 -19.01 -11.73 -13.06
N LEU A 121 -19.32 -10.73 -13.90
CA LEU A 121 -20.12 -10.91 -15.10
C LEU A 121 -19.42 -11.82 -16.11
N ARG A 122 -18.12 -11.60 -16.33
CA ARG A 122 -17.30 -12.43 -17.21
C ARG A 122 -17.35 -13.90 -16.82
N ARG A 123 -17.11 -14.17 -15.53
CA ARG A 123 -17.21 -15.53 -14.99
C ARG A 123 -18.59 -16.13 -15.22
N HIS A 124 -19.67 -15.37 -15.02
CA HIS A 124 -21.02 -15.90 -15.27
C HIS A 124 -21.23 -16.22 -16.76
N ILE A 125 -20.84 -15.30 -17.65
CA ILE A 125 -21.01 -15.43 -19.10
C ILE A 125 -20.25 -16.63 -19.65
N ASP A 126 -19.01 -16.87 -19.21
CA ASP A 126 -18.21 -18.03 -19.63
C ASP A 126 -18.89 -19.38 -19.32
N HIS A 127 -19.85 -19.43 -18.38
CA HIS A 127 -20.59 -20.66 -18.05
C HIS A 127 -21.91 -20.81 -18.81
N VAL A 128 -22.46 -19.72 -19.35
CA VAL A 128 -23.83 -19.71 -19.90
C VAL A 128 -23.91 -19.32 -21.37
N VAL A 129 -22.83 -18.80 -21.96
CA VAL A 129 -22.77 -18.36 -23.35
C VAL A 129 -21.51 -18.87 -24.02
N GLU A 130 -21.64 -19.40 -25.24
CA GLU A 130 -20.50 -19.85 -26.04
C GLU A 130 -19.74 -18.67 -26.67
N PRO A 131 -18.40 -18.71 -26.74
CA PRO A 131 -17.61 -17.74 -27.49
C PRO A 131 -18.08 -17.60 -28.95
N GLY A 132 -18.01 -16.39 -29.49
CA GLY A 132 -18.50 -16.02 -30.81
C GLY A 132 -19.96 -15.54 -30.83
N THR A 133 -20.69 -15.72 -29.72
CA THR A 133 -22.06 -15.22 -29.58
C THR A 133 -22.12 -13.68 -29.62
N VAL A 134 -23.23 -13.15 -30.14
CA VAL A 134 -23.51 -11.71 -30.14
C VAL A 134 -24.16 -11.31 -28.82
N LEU A 135 -23.47 -10.46 -28.06
CA LEU A 135 -23.94 -9.90 -26.80
C LEU A 135 -24.45 -8.47 -27.03
N GLY A 136 -25.68 -8.20 -26.59
CA GLY A 136 -26.27 -6.87 -26.64
C GLY A 136 -26.01 -6.10 -25.34
N ILE A 137 -25.49 -4.88 -25.41
CA ILE A 137 -25.08 -4.11 -24.24
C ILE A 137 -26.00 -2.90 -24.04
N LEU A 138 -26.64 -2.78 -22.87
CA LEU A 138 -27.42 -1.59 -22.46
C LEU A 138 -26.61 -0.72 -21.51
N ALA A 139 -25.69 0.10 -22.04
CA ALA A 139 -24.80 0.93 -21.24
C ALA A 139 -25.14 2.42 -21.37
N SER A 140 -24.75 3.21 -20.36
CA SER A 140 -24.75 4.67 -20.51
C SER A 140 -23.74 5.09 -21.58
N ASP A 141 -23.92 6.28 -22.16
CA ASP A 141 -23.02 6.79 -23.19
C ASP A 141 -21.56 6.85 -22.70
N TYR A 142 -21.35 7.24 -21.44
CA TYR A 142 -20.03 7.22 -20.82
C TYR A 142 -19.41 5.82 -20.82
N VAL A 143 -20.13 4.81 -20.30
CA VAL A 143 -19.61 3.44 -20.14
C VAL A 143 -19.32 2.81 -21.49
N ARG A 144 -20.20 3.03 -22.48
CA ARG A 144 -20.01 2.63 -23.87
C ARG A 144 -18.76 3.27 -24.46
N HIS A 145 -18.58 4.58 -24.31
CA HIS A 145 -17.42 5.28 -24.88
C HIS A 145 -16.10 4.90 -24.21
N ALA A 146 -16.13 4.61 -22.90
CA ALA A 146 -14.98 4.15 -22.14
C ALA A 146 -14.49 2.74 -22.51
N GLY A 147 -15.20 2.04 -23.39
CA GLY A 147 -14.80 0.72 -23.86
C GLY A 147 -14.79 -0.35 -22.76
N LEU A 148 -15.63 -0.20 -21.73
CA LEU A 148 -15.58 -1.07 -20.55
C LEU A 148 -15.90 -2.53 -20.91
N PHE A 149 -16.95 -2.76 -21.69
CA PHE A 149 -17.35 -4.12 -22.07
C PHE A 149 -16.40 -4.73 -23.10
N GLU A 150 -15.88 -3.93 -24.02
CA GLU A 150 -14.90 -4.33 -25.03
C GLU A 150 -13.65 -4.92 -24.39
N ARG A 151 -13.14 -4.28 -23.32
CA ARG A 151 -11.97 -4.77 -22.59
C ARG A 151 -12.14 -6.17 -21.99
N TYR A 152 -13.36 -6.53 -21.57
CA TYR A 152 -13.63 -7.79 -20.88
C TYR A 152 -14.18 -8.90 -21.80
N PHE A 153 -14.86 -8.54 -22.87
CA PHE A 153 -15.61 -9.47 -23.71
C PHE A 153 -15.24 -9.41 -25.20
N GLY A 154 -14.60 -8.33 -25.66
CA GLY A 154 -14.40 -8.09 -27.10
C GLY A 154 -13.46 -9.08 -27.81
N SER A 155 -12.65 -9.84 -27.07
CA SER A 155 -11.83 -10.92 -27.65
C SER A 155 -12.65 -12.15 -28.03
N ASP A 156 -13.69 -12.46 -27.25
CA ASP A 156 -14.40 -13.73 -27.31
C ASP A 156 -15.83 -13.57 -27.84
N PHE A 157 -16.39 -12.36 -27.83
CA PHE A 157 -17.78 -12.10 -28.18
C PHE A 157 -17.92 -10.90 -29.12
N LYS A 158 -18.95 -10.92 -29.97
CA LYS A 158 -19.34 -9.75 -30.77
C LYS A 158 -20.26 -8.88 -29.92
N LEU A 159 -19.88 -7.63 -29.68
CA LEU A 159 -20.69 -6.70 -28.90
C LEU A 159 -21.52 -5.80 -29.83
N VAL A 160 -22.80 -5.64 -29.51
CA VAL A 160 -23.71 -4.70 -30.19
C VAL A 160 -24.39 -3.79 -29.17
N TYR A 161 -24.75 -2.60 -29.62
CA TYR A 161 -25.36 -1.55 -28.79
C TYR A 161 -26.67 -1.08 -29.46
N PRO A 162 -27.59 -0.44 -28.72
CA PRO A 162 -28.80 0.10 -29.31
C PRO A 162 -28.50 1.07 -30.45
N GLY A 163 -29.44 1.17 -31.39
CA GLY A 163 -29.48 2.22 -32.40
C GLY A 163 -29.47 3.62 -31.78
N ALA A 164 -29.18 4.65 -32.57
CA ALA A 164 -28.98 6.00 -32.04
C ALA A 164 -30.23 6.53 -31.30
N ASP A 165 -31.42 6.28 -31.87
CA ASP A 165 -32.68 6.72 -31.29
C ASP A 165 -33.02 5.93 -30.02
N GLU A 166 -32.82 4.61 -30.02
CA GLU A 166 -33.05 3.78 -28.83
C GLU A 166 -32.02 4.05 -27.73
N GLN A 167 -30.78 4.38 -28.09
CA GLN A 167 -29.76 4.78 -27.12
C GLN A 167 -30.14 6.10 -26.45
N SER A 168 -30.65 7.07 -27.22
CA SER A 168 -31.16 8.33 -26.67
C SER A 168 -32.36 8.08 -25.74
N GLY A 169 -33.30 7.24 -26.17
CA GLY A 169 -34.44 6.82 -25.35
C GLY A 169 -34.03 6.07 -24.08
N LEU A 170 -33.00 5.22 -24.13
CA LEU A 170 -32.43 4.56 -22.97
C LEU A 170 -31.82 5.56 -21.98
N MET A 171 -31.09 6.57 -22.46
CA MET A 171 -30.53 7.62 -21.60
C MET A 171 -31.63 8.46 -20.93
N GLU A 172 -32.69 8.81 -21.65
CA GLU A 172 -33.85 9.51 -21.09
C GLU A 172 -34.61 8.62 -20.08
N ALA A 173 -34.80 7.33 -20.38
CA ALA A 173 -35.42 6.39 -19.45
C ALA A 173 -34.64 6.26 -18.14
N MET A 174 -33.32 6.42 -18.19
CA MET A 174 -32.46 6.30 -17.02
C MET A 174 -32.33 7.60 -16.22
N TYR A 175 -32.05 8.72 -16.90
CA TYR A 175 -31.66 10.00 -16.29
C TYR A 175 -32.67 11.14 -16.50
N GLY A 176 -33.69 10.91 -17.34
CA GLY A 176 -34.71 11.89 -17.67
C GLY A 176 -35.69 12.15 -16.53
N VAL A 177 -36.61 13.08 -16.79
CA VAL A 177 -37.66 13.42 -15.82
C VAL A 177 -38.59 12.22 -15.66
N ASN A 178 -38.71 11.71 -14.43
CA ASN A 178 -39.39 10.45 -14.12
C ASN A 178 -38.65 9.22 -14.69
N GLY A 179 -37.31 9.21 -14.67
CA GLY A 179 -36.51 8.05 -15.05
C GLY A 179 -36.44 6.97 -13.98
N ILE A 180 -35.85 5.83 -14.35
CA ILE A 180 -35.63 4.68 -13.46
C ILE A 180 -34.83 5.06 -12.22
N LYS A 181 -33.86 5.99 -12.34
CA LYS A 181 -33.06 6.47 -11.18
C LYS A 181 -33.90 7.15 -10.10
N ASP A 182 -35.04 7.72 -10.48
CA ASP A 182 -35.98 8.38 -9.57
C ASP A 182 -37.11 7.46 -9.10
N GLY A 183 -37.06 6.16 -9.47
CA GLY A 183 -37.99 5.13 -8.99
C GLY A 183 -39.17 4.84 -9.93
N TYR A 184 -39.16 5.39 -11.14
CA TYR A 184 -40.17 5.10 -12.16
C TYR A 184 -39.76 3.84 -12.94
N LEU A 185 -40.20 2.69 -12.44
CA LEU A 185 -39.79 1.36 -12.92
C LEU A 185 -40.74 0.76 -13.98
N ASP A 186 -41.82 1.46 -14.31
CA ASP A 186 -42.85 1.04 -15.25
C ASP A 186 -43.12 2.12 -16.30
N GLY A 187 -44.15 1.92 -17.13
CA GLY A 187 -44.60 2.91 -18.10
C GLY A 187 -43.54 3.26 -19.15
N VAL A 188 -43.36 4.57 -19.40
CA VAL A 188 -42.51 5.08 -20.49
C VAL A 188 -41.03 4.68 -20.30
N PRO A 189 -40.39 4.87 -19.13
CA PRO A 189 -39.01 4.41 -18.93
C PRO A 189 -38.81 2.92 -19.24
N LEU A 190 -39.69 2.04 -18.75
CA LEU A 190 -39.61 0.61 -19.02
C LEU A 190 -39.78 0.30 -20.52
N GLU A 191 -40.69 1.00 -21.19
CA GLU A 191 -40.91 0.81 -22.63
C GLU A 191 -39.70 1.24 -23.44
N CYS A 192 -39.06 2.37 -23.11
CA CYS A 192 -37.82 2.80 -23.75
C CYS A 192 -36.68 1.78 -23.59
N VAL A 193 -36.52 1.20 -22.39
CA VAL A 193 -35.54 0.12 -22.16
C VAL A 193 -35.88 -1.11 -22.99
N TYR A 194 -37.17 -1.47 -23.07
CA TYR A 194 -37.62 -2.60 -23.88
C TYR A 194 -37.36 -2.39 -25.37
N GLN A 195 -37.63 -1.20 -25.91
CA GLN A 195 -37.31 -0.87 -27.32
C GLN A 195 -35.79 -0.95 -27.58
N ALA A 196 -34.96 -0.50 -26.64
CA ALA A 196 -33.52 -0.69 -26.72
C ALA A 196 -33.13 -2.18 -26.75
N CYS A 197 -33.81 -3.05 -25.99
CA CYS A 197 -33.60 -4.50 -26.07
C CYS A 197 -33.98 -5.07 -27.44
N LEU A 198 -35.11 -4.64 -28.02
CA LEU A 198 -35.54 -5.09 -29.36
C LEU A 198 -34.55 -4.70 -30.43
N SER A 199 -34.05 -3.46 -30.39
CA SER A 199 -32.99 -2.97 -31.29
C SER A 199 -31.72 -3.83 -31.21
N LEU A 200 -31.37 -4.37 -30.03
CA LEU A 200 -30.26 -5.31 -29.88
C LEU A 200 -30.58 -6.69 -30.49
N GLN A 201 -31.81 -7.19 -30.32
CA GLN A 201 -32.25 -8.47 -30.90
C GLN A 201 -32.28 -8.42 -32.42
N GLU A 202 -32.72 -7.31 -33.02
CA GLU A 202 -32.67 -7.08 -34.47
C GLU A 202 -31.23 -7.13 -35.02
N GLN A 203 -30.26 -6.73 -34.20
CA GLN A 203 -28.82 -6.83 -34.51
C GLN A 203 -28.24 -8.24 -34.23
N GLY A 204 -29.07 -9.20 -33.83
CA GLY A 204 -28.70 -10.59 -33.60
C GLY A 204 -28.24 -10.92 -32.18
N ALA A 205 -28.40 -10.02 -31.20
CA ALA A 205 -28.05 -10.30 -29.82
C ALA A 205 -28.95 -11.41 -29.24
N THR A 206 -28.34 -12.47 -28.71
CA THR A 206 -29.09 -13.58 -28.07
C THR A 206 -29.18 -13.41 -26.55
N MET A 207 -28.36 -12.53 -25.98
CA MET A 207 -28.35 -12.18 -24.58
C MET A 207 -28.06 -10.68 -24.41
N VAL A 208 -28.79 -10.05 -23.49
CA VAL A 208 -28.66 -8.64 -23.14
C VAL A 208 -27.94 -8.49 -21.80
N LEU A 209 -26.88 -7.71 -21.79
CA LEU A 209 -26.09 -7.32 -20.64
C LEU A 209 -26.41 -5.88 -20.24
N PRO A 210 -27.02 -5.66 -19.07
CA PRO A 210 -27.13 -4.31 -18.52
C PRO A 210 -25.76 -3.73 -18.17
N GLY A 211 -25.45 -2.54 -18.68
CA GLY A 211 -24.29 -1.72 -18.34
C GLY A 211 -24.62 -0.55 -17.41
N MET A 212 -25.79 -0.60 -16.77
CA MET A 212 -26.25 0.32 -15.73
C MET A 212 -26.94 -0.52 -14.65
N THR A 213 -26.50 -0.38 -13.41
CA THR A 213 -26.90 -1.27 -12.30
C THR A 213 -28.39 -1.16 -11.97
N GLU A 214 -28.99 0.01 -12.18
CA GLU A 214 -30.40 0.31 -11.98
C GLU A 214 -31.32 -0.52 -12.90
N LEU A 215 -30.84 -0.95 -14.07
CA LEU A 215 -31.62 -1.81 -14.96
C LEU A 215 -31.96 -3.16 -14.31
N SER A 216 -31.21 -3.58 -13.28
CA SER A 216 -31.53 -4.78 -12.49
C SER A 216 -32.90 -4.70 -11.81
N LEU A 217 -33.41 -3.49 -11.55
CA LEU A 217 -34.74 -3.25 -10.97
C LEU A 217 -35.87 -3.64 -11.93
N VAL A 218 -35.62 -3.57 -13.25
CA VAL A 218 -36.62 -3.81 -14.30
C VAL A 218 -36.34 -5.10 -15.11
N CYS A 219 -35.25 -5.81 -14.82
CA CYS A 219 -34.89 -7.05 -15.51
C CYS A 219 -36.00 -8.10 -15.47
N GLY A 220 -36.70 -8.25 -14.34
CA GLY A 220 -37.79 -9.21 -14.21
C GLY A 220 -38.97 -8.93 -15.15
N ASP A 221 -39.28 -7.65 -15.41
CA ASP A 221 -40.33 -7.25 -16.36
C ASP A 221 -39.91 -7.50 -17.81
N LEU A 222 -38.66 -7.19 -18.15
CA LEU A 222 -38.10 -7.47 -19.48
C LEU A 222 -38.07 -8.97 -19.76
N GLN A 223 -37.68 -9.80 -18.79
CA GLN A 223 -37.70 -11.26 -18.90
C GLN A 223 -39.11 -11.81 -19.11
N ARG A 224 -40.12 -11.28 -18.39
CA ARG A 224 -41.53 -11.65 -18.63
C ARG A 224 -42.02 -11.31 -20.03
N ARG A 225 -41.40 -10.30 -20.67
CA ARG A 225 -41.67 -9.90 -22.06
C ARG A 225 -40.82 -10.64 -23.09
N GLY A 226 -40.06 -11.67 -22.68
CA GLY A 226 -39.29 -12.53 -23.58
C GLY A 226 -37.87 -12.03 -23.89
N ILE A 227 -37.36 -11.02 -23.18
CA ILE A 227 -35.97 -10.58 -23.33
C ILE A 227 -35.05 -11.45 -22.47
N THR A 228 -34.04 -12.06 -23.08
CA THR A 228 -32.96 -12.75 -22.36
C THR A 228 -31.97 -11.75 -21.78
N VAL A 229 -32.37 -11.05 -20.70
CA VAL A 229 -31.53 -10.06 -19.99
C VAL A 229 -31.00 -10.63 -18.67
N LEU A 230 -29.73 -10.35 -18.36
CA LEU A 230 -29.13 -10.76 -17.09
C LEU A 230 -29.38 -9.76 -15.95
N ASP A 231 -29.67 -10.28 -14.77
CA ASP A 231 -29.69 -9.49 -13.54
C ASP A 231 -28.27 -9.36 -12.97
N ILE A 232 -27.61 -8.23 -13.28
CA ILE A 232 -26.22 -7.99 -12.90
C ILE A 232 -26.04 -7.89 -11.39
N ASN A 233 -26.96 -7.22 -10.69
CA ASN A 233 -26.85 -7.11 -9.24
C ASN A 233 -26.98 -8.48 -8.56
N GLU A 234 -27.78 -9.40 -9.11
CA GLU A 234 -27.90 -10.77 -8.58
C GLU A 234 -26.60 -11.54 -8.78
N ILE A 235 -26.02 -11.45 -9.99
CA ILE A 235 -24.72 -12.07 -10.32
C ILE A 235 -23.62 -11.52 -9.41
N TYR A 236 -23.56 -10.21 -9.24
CA TYR A 236 -22.52 -9.56 -8.43
C TYR A 236 -22.68 -9.84 -6.94
N ALA A 237 -23.92 -9.92 -6.42
CA ALA A 237 -24.17 -10.35 -5.04
C ALA A 237 -23.70 -11.78 -4.79
N GLY A 238 -23.99 -12.69 -5.72
CA GLY A 238 -23.51 -14.08 -5.67
C GLY A 238 -21.98 -14.16 -5.69
N PHE A 239 -21.33 -13.37 -6.53
CA PHE A 239 -19.87 -13.27 -6.59
C PHE A 239 -19.27 -12.73 -5.28
N ALA A 240 -19.80 -11.61 -4.78
CA ALA A 240 -19.27 -10.95 -3.59
C ALA A 240 -19.36 -11.81 -2.32
N THR A 241 -20.42 -12.61 -2.20
CA THR A 241 -20.63 -13.47 -1.02
C THR A 241 -19.83 -14.78 -1.06
N GLN A 242 -19.36 -15.18 -2.24
CA GLN A 242 -18.54 -16.38 -2.44
C GLN A 242 -17.02 -16.08 -2.48
N GLN A 243 -16.63 -14.81 -2.64
CA GLN A 243 -15.23 -14.41 -2.62
C GLN A 243 -14.63 -14.71 -1.23
N LYS A 244 -13.65 -15.63 -1.21
CA LYS A 244 -12.78 -15.79 -0.05
C LYS A 244 -11.84 -14.61 -0.04
N GLY A 245 -11.81 -13.82 1.04
CA GLY A 245 -11.02 -12.60 1.14
C GLY A 245 -9.62 -12.77 0.54
N GLN A 246 -9.43 -12.26 -0.68
CA GLN A 246 -8.12 -12.16 -1.28
C GLN A 246 -7.48 -10.92 -0.66
N SER A 247 -6.43 -11.13 0.14
CA SER A 247 -5.59 -10.03 0.57
C SER A 247 -4.86 -9.52 -0.66
N ASN A 248 -5.35 -8.41 -1.22
CA ASN A 248 -4.56 -7.65 -2.16
C ASN A 248 -3.60 -6.81 -1.33
N ARG A 249 -2.29 -7.01 -1.50
CA ARG A 249 -1.30 -6.21 -0.79
C ARG A 249 -1.09 -4.93 -1.59
N PRO A 250 -1.37 -3.74 -1.03
CA PRO A 250 -1.04 -2.49 -1.72
C PRO A 250 0.47 -2.44 -1.97
N PRO A 251 0.94 -1.60 -2.91
CA PRO A 251 2.37 -1.44 -3.18
C PRO A 251 3.17 -1.19 -1.90
N PHE A 252 4.36 -1.78 -1.81
CA PHE A 252 5.20 -1.63 -0.62
C PHE A 252 5.47 -0.16 -0.31
N LYS A 253 5.22 0.24 0.94
CA LYS A 253 5.46 1.58 1.46
C LYS A 253 6.47 1.53 2.61
N LEU A 254 7.58 2.22 2.44
CA LEU A 254 8.60 2.37 3.48
C LEU A 254 8.25 3.54 4.40
N GLY A 255 8.13 3.29 5.71
CA GLY A 255 8.03 4.33 6.74
C GLY A 255 9.41 4.73 7.24
N ILE A 256 9.67 6.03 7.40
CA ILE A 256 10.98 6.54 7.86
C ILE A 256 10.79 7.40 9.11
N VAL A 257 11.36 6.94 10.23
CA VAL A 257 11.47 7.75 11.47
C VAL A 257 12.62 8.73 11.27
N GLY A 258 12.29 9.93 10.80
CA GLY A 258 13.25 10.97 10.50
C GLY A 258 13.53 11.93 11.65
N GLY A 259 14.43 12.88 11.41
CA GLY A 259 14.74 13.98 12.33
C GLY A 259 15.79 13.67 13.40
N VAL A 260 16.40 12.49 13.37
CA VAL A 260 17.35 12.02 14.39
C VAL A 260 18.78 11.75 13.89
N GLY A 261 19.37 12.52 12.97
CA GLY A 261 19.09 13.93 12.64
C GLY A 261 18.44 14.18 11.27
N PRO A 262 18.08 15.45 10.99
CA PRO A 262 17.38 15.80 9.76
C PRO A 262 18.17 15.51 8.48
N ALA A 263 19.45 15.86 8.45
CA ALA A 263 20.33 15.65 7.28
C ALA A 263 20.53 14.16 6.99
N ALA A 264 20.76 13.34 8.02
CA ALA A 264 20.87 11.89 7.90
C ALA A 264 19.60 11.24 7.33
N THR A 265 18.43 11.82 7.59
CA THR A 265 17.17 11.32 7.00
C THR A 265 17.10 11.59 5.50
N VAL A 266 17.49 12.79 5.07
CA VAL A 266 17.52 13.16 3.65
C VAL A 266 18.56 12.32 2.89
N ASP A 267 19.73 12.10 3.48
CA ASP A 267 20.76 11.21 2.95
C ASP A 267 20.26 9.76 2.81
N PHE A 268 19.57 9.23 3.83
CA PHE A 268 18.94 7.91 3.74
C PHE A 268 17.93 7.82 2.60
N MET A 269 17.06 8.82 2.43
CA MET A 269 16.12 8.86 1.30
C MET A 269 16.86 8.90 -0.05
N GLY A 270 17.92 9.69 -0.14
CA GLY A 270 18.78 9.75 -1.33
C GLY A 270 19.38 8.39 -1.68
N LYS A 271 19.84 7.64 -0.67
CA LYS A 271 20.37 6.27 -0.84
C LYS A 271 19.29 5.29 -1.29
N VAL A 272 18.09 5.33 -0.70
CA VAL A 272 16.97 4.50 -1.18
C VAL A 272 16.67 4.78 -2.65
N VAL A 273 16.60 6.05 -3.05
CA VAL A 273 16.34 6.43 -4.45
C VAL A 273 17.47 5.96 -5.37
N ALA A 274 18.73 6.25 -5.01
CA ALA A 274 19.89 5.95 -5.85
C ALA A 274 20.12 4.43 -6.06
N HIS A 275 19.76 3.62 -5.06
CA HIS A 275 19.95 2.17 -5.12
C HIS A 275 18.70 1.40 -5.56
N THR A 276 17.55 2.05 -5.73
CA THR A 276 16.35 1.39 -6.27
C THR A 276 16.54 1.16 -7.78
N PRO A 277 16.41 -0.08 -8.28
CA PRO A 277 16.51 -0.35 -9.72
C PRO A 277 15.23 0.13 -10.44
N ALA A 278 15.23 1.39 -10.88
CA ALA A 278 14.09 2.02 -11.53
C ALA A 278 14.52 2.69 -12.85
N GLY A 279 13.75 2.46 -13.92
CA GLY A 279 13.90 3.14 -15.21
C GLY A 279 13.01 4.38 -15.35
N ARG A 280 12.05 4.57 -14.44
CA ARG A 280 11.13 5.72 -14.38
C ARG A 280 10.63 5.93 -12.96
N ASP A 281 10.07 7.11 -12.69
CA ASP A 281 9.58 7.53 -11.37
C ASP A 281 8.63 6.51 -10.71
N GLN A 282 7.72 5.90 -11.48
CA GLN A 282 6.70 4.99 -10.96
C GLN A 282 7.26 3.64 -10.46
N GLU A 283 8.52 3.34 -10.76
CA GLU A 283 9.20 2.11 -10.32
C GLU A 283 9.96 2.31 -9.00
N HIS A 284 10.02 3.55 -8.48
CA HIS A 284 10.61 3.82 -7.18
C HIS A 284 9.70 3.39 -6.02
N ILE A 285 10.32 3.12 -4.87
CA ILE A 285 9.64 2.70 -3.64
C ILE A 285 8.80 3.85 -3.08
N LYS A 286 7.51 3.59 -2.78
CA LYS A 286 6.66 4.54 -2.06
C LYS A 286 7.26 4.78 -0.66
N MET A 287 7.49 6.03 -0.28
CA MET A 287 8.02 6.40 1.04
C MET A 287 7.06 7.33 1.78
N VAL A 288 6.92 7.12 3.09
CA VAL A 288 6.31 8.08 4.02
C VAL A 288 7.32 8.44 5.09
N VAL A 289 7.58 9.73 5.25
CA VAL A 289 8.63 10.23 6.15
C VAL A 289 7.98 11.07 7.22
N GLU A 290 8.28 10.74 8.46
CA GLU A 290 7.99 11.63 9.56
C GLU A 290 9.29 12.22 10.09
N GLN A 291 9.60 13.41 9.60
CA GLN A 291 10.75 14.19 9.99
C GLN A 291 10.46 14.89 11.32
N ASN A 292 10.86 14.28 12.45
CA ASN A 292 10.58 14.79 13.79
C ASN A 292 11.87 15.11 14.58
N PRO A 293 12.46 16.31 14.40
CA PRO A 293 13.63 16.74 15.15
C PRO A 293 13.37 17.00 16.63
N GLN A 294 12.10 17.04 17.07
CA GLN A 294 11.72 17.21 18.47
C GLN A 294 11.84 15.91 19.28
N ILE A 295 12.24 14.78 18.66
CA ILE A 295 12.63 13.59 19.41
C ILE A 295 13.83 13.94 20.30
N PRO A 296 13.74 13.78 21.64
CA PRO A 296 14.82 14.08 22.57
C PRO A 296 16.17 13.48 22.17
N ASP A 297 17.27 14.09 22.61
CA ASP A 297 18.60 13.60 22.27
C ASP A 297 18.86 12.22 22.91
N ARG A 298 19.21 11.25 22.06
CA ARG A 298 19.41 9.86 22.47
C ARG A 298 20.65 9.70 23.33
N THR A 299 21.72 10.43 22.99
CA THR A 299 22.99 10.36 23.72
C THR A 299 22.83 10.98 25.10
N ALA A 300 22.20 12.15 25.18
CA ALA A 300 21.93 12.85 26.43
C ALA A 300 21.12 11.99 27.41
N ASN A 301 20.07 11.30 26.93
CA ASN A 301 19.33 10.35 27.76
C ASN A 301 20.22 9.17 28.24
N LEU A 302 20.95 8.51 27.35
CA LEU A 302 21.77 7.33 27.69
C LEU A 302 22.97 7.66 28.60
N LEU A 303 23.50 8.89 28.50
CA LEU A 303 24.67 9.32 29.26
C LEU A 303 24.30 10.01 30.58
N ASN A 304 23.26 10.86 30.55
CA ASN A 304 22.98 11.85 31.59
C ASN A 304 21.57 11.74 32.17
N ASP A 305 20.79 10.71 31.82
CA ASP A 305 19.40 10.51 32.27
C ASP A 305 18.48 11.70 31.94
N GLU A 306 18.77 12.43 30.86
CA GLU A 306 17.90 13.47 30.30
C GLU A 306 16.61 12.87 29.70
N THR A 307 15.73 13.70 29.13
CA THR A 307 14.41 13.29 28.62
C THR A 307 14.44 12.03 27.74
N ASP A 308 13.64 11.03 28.10
CA ASP A 308 13.56 9.75 27.37
C ASP A 308 12.91 9.91 25.97
N PRO A 309 13.58 9.50 24.87
CA PRO A 309 13.05 9.62 23.52
C PRO A 309 12.00 8.55 23.15
N THR A 310 11.82 7.50 23.97
CA THR A 310 11.01 6.30 23.64
C THR A 310 9.59 6.67 23.23
N MET A 311 8.91 7.55 23.97
CA MET A 311 7.53 7.92 23.66
C MET A 311 7.41 8.72 22.36
N ALA A 312 8.34 9.63 22.09
CA ALA A 312 8.35 10.41 20.85
C ALA A 312 8.60 9.49 19.64
N MET A 313 9.56 8.56 19.75
CA MET A 313 9.84 7.56 18.73
C MET A 313 8.66 6.61 18.49
N TYR A 314 8.04 6.09 19.56
CA TYR A 314 6.85 5.23 19.45
C TYR A 314 5.70 5.96 18.76
N ALA A 315 5.42 7.21 19.14
CA ALA A 315 4.37 8.01 18.51
C ALA A 315 4.63 8.24 17.01
N THR A 316 5.88 8.51 16.63
CA THR A 316 6.28 8.61 15.21
C THR A 316 6.08 7.27 14.49
N CYS A 317 6.51 6.14 15.08
CA CYS A 317 6.29 4.82 14.47
C CYS A 317 4.79 4.51 14.28
N LYS A 318 3.94 4.86 15.24
CA LYS A 318 2.49 4.66 15.14
C LYS A 318 1.85 5.51 14.04
N ARG A 319 2.34 6.73 13.81
CA ARG A 319 1.86 7.56 12.69
C ARG A 319 2.27 6.98 11.33
N LEU A 320 3.49 6.47 11.21
CA LEU A 320 3.95 5.77 10.01
C LEU A 320 3.15 4.48 9.75
N GLU A 321 2.87 3.70 10.79
CA GLU A 321 2.00 2.52 10.70
C GLU A 321 0.58 2.90 10.25
N SER A 322 -0.02 3.94 10.85
CA SER A 322 -1.34 4.44 10.44
C SER A 322 -1.35 5.01 9.03
N ALA A 323 -0.21 5.49 8.52
CA ALA A 323 -0.04 5.91 7.13
C ALA A 323 0.16 4.73 6.15
N GLY A 324 0.08 3.49 6.65
CA GLY A 324 0.14 2.26 5.85
C GLY A 324 1.55 1.85 5.47
N ALA A 325 2.57 2.19 6.27
CA ALA A 325 3.91 1.65 6.08
C ALA A 325 3.93 0.12 6.24
N ASN A 326 4.68 -0.60 5.41
CA ASN A 326 4.86 -2.06 5.50
C ASN A 326 6.09 -2.43 6.34
N ALA A 327 7.09 -1.55 6.40
CA ALA A 327 8.24 -1.64 7.28
C ALA A 327 8.68 -0.23 7.70
N ILE A 328 9.42 -0.12 8.79
CA ILE A 328 9.94 1.14 9.32
C ILE A 328 11.46 1.13 9.33
N ALA A 329 12.07 2.16 8.75
CA ALA A 329 13.50 2.45 8.84
C ALA A 329 13.76 3.57 9.86
N ILE A 330 14.83 3.43 10.64
CA ILE A 330 15.31 4.46 11.56
C ILE A 330 16.78 4.74 11.20
N PRO A 331 17.10 5.76 10.39
CA PRO A 331 18.47 6.10 10.02
C PRO A 331 19.23 6.79 11.18
N CYS A 332 19.34 6.09 12.32
CA CYS A 332 20.07 6.54 13.51
C CYS A 332 20.53 5.35 14.35
N ASN A 333 21.85 5.19 14.51
CA ASN A 333 22.44 4.11 15.31
C ASN A 333 22.03 4.20 16.79
N THR A 334 22.22 5.37 17.40
CA THR A 334 21.90 5.58 18.82
C THR A 334 20.42 5.30 19.14
N ALA A 335 19.50 5.58 18.21
CA ALA A 335 18.07 5.34 18.40
C ALA A 335 17.71 3.85 18.53
N HIS A 336 18.54 2.95 18.01
CA HIS A 336 18.30 1.51 18.11
C HIS A 336 18.39 0.97 19.55
N ALA A 337 18.99 1.72 20.49
CA ALA A 337 18.96 1.39 21.92
C ALA A 337 17.53 1.33 22.50
N PHE A 338 16.56 1.96 21.83
CA PHE A 338 15.17 2.07 22.28
C PHE A 338 14.20 1.19 21.48
N VAL A 339 14.66 0.56 20.40
CA VAL A 339 13.79 -0.15 19.44
C VAL A 339 13.09 -1.36 20.06
N GLU A 340 13.78 -2.13 20.92
CA GLU A 340 13.18 -3.31 21.56
C GLU A 340 11.93 -2.95 22.38
N ARG A 341 11.95 -1.78 23.04
CA ARG A 341 10.81 -1.25 23.83
C ARG A 341 9.63 -0.85 22.96
N ILE A 342 9.87 -0.55 21.68
CA ILE A 342 8.89 -0.01 20.73
C ILE A 342 8.30 -1.13 19.86
N GLN A 343 9.15 -2.02 19.33
CA GLN A 343 8.77 -3.03 18.33
C GLN A 343 7.63 -3.93 18.80
N ALA A 344 7.60 -4.31 20.09
CA ALA A 344 6.55 -5.16 20.66
C ALA A 344 5.14 -4.55 20.57
N HIS A 345 5.03 -3.24 20.35
CA HIS A 345 3.77 -2.49 20.28
C HIS A 345 3.40 -2.06 18.85
N LEU A 346 4.14 -2.52 17.84
CA LEU A 346 3.90 -2.26 16.42
C LEU A 346 3.44 -3.54 15.72
N ARG A 347 2.56 -3.38 14.73
CA ARG A 347 2.13 -4.41 13.77
C ARG A 347 3.09 -4.53 12.59
N VAL A 348 3.90 -3.50 12.37
CA VAL A 348 4.89 -3.43 11.28
C VAL A 348 6.31 -3.56 11.83
N PRO A 349 7.22 -4.25 11.13
CA PRO A 349 8.60 -4.42 11.58
C PRO A 349 9.42 -3.14 11.41
N ILE A 350 10.27 -2.85 12.39
CA ILE A 350 11.39 -1.92 12.28
C ILE A 350 12.58 -2.71 11.76
N VAL A 351 13.19 -2.25 10.66
CA VAL A 351 14.39 -2.86 10.10
C VAL A 351 15.57 -2.58 11.04
N ASN A 352 16.22 -3.63 11.53
CA ASN A 352 17.33 -3.52 12.48
C ASN A 352 18.63 -3.19 11.74
N MET A 353 18.92 -1.90 11.58
CA MET A 353 20.11 -1.39 10.89
C MET A 353 21.42 -2.02 11.42
N LEU A 354 21.50 -2.28 12.72
CA LEU A 354 22.72 -2.77 13.36
C LEU A 354 23.01 -4.23 12.98
N ALA A 355 21.97 -5.07 13.02
CA ALA A 355 22.08 -6.47 12.65
C ALA A 355 22.43 -6.61 11.16
N GLU A 356 21.75 -5.86 10.30
CA GLU A 356 22.02 -5.88 8.85
C GLU A 356 23.45 -5.37 8.53
N THR A 357 23.93 -4.35 9.24
CA THR A 357 25.31 -3.85 9.08
C THR A 357 26.34 -4.91 9.48
N VAL A 358 26.14 -5.59 10.62
CA VAL A 358 27.01 -6.67 11.08
C VAL A 358 27.00 -7.82 10.09
N GLU A 359 25.83 -8.22 9.61
CA GLU A 359 25.68 -9.29 8.62
C GLU A 359 26.40 -8.94 7.31
N ALA A 360 26.24 -7.72 6.80
CA ALA A 360 26.94 -7.26 5.60
C ALA A 360 28.47 -7.32 5.76
N ILE A 361 29.00 -6.96 6.93
CA ILE A 361 30.44 -7.06 7.22
C ILE A 361 30.90 -8.52 7.19
N VAL A 362 30.17 -9.42 7.83
CA VAL A 362 30.52 -10.86 7.84
C VAL A 362 30.48 -11.44 6.43
N GLN A 363 29.45 -11.12 5.66
CA GLN A 363 29.30 -11.61 4.29
C GLN A 363 30.45 -11.13 3.39
N ARG A 364 30.90 -9.88 3.56
CA ARG A 364 31.90 -9.28 2.68
C ARG A 364 33.35 -9.55 3.11
N TYR A 365 33.63 -9.52 4.41
CA TYR A 365 35.00 -9.54 4.97
C TYR A 365 35.29 -10.78 5.84
N GLY A 366 34.27 -11.60 6.14
CA GLY A 366 34.37 -12.79 6.98
C GLY A 366 34.15 -12.52 8.47
N ALA A 367 33.95 -13.59 9.23
CA ALA A 367 33.92 -13.56 10.69
C ALA A 367 35.33 -13.42 11.29
N GLY A 368 35.43 -13.06 12.58
CA GLY A 368 36.71 -12.94 13.30
C GLY A 368 37.46 -11.63 13.07
N LYS A 369 36.85 -10.67 12.36
CA LYS A 369 37.46 -9.36 12.08
C LYS A 369 37.40 -8.42 13.28
N THR A 370 38.43 -7.58 13.40
CA THR A 370 38.43 -6.42 14.30
C THR A 370 37.79 -5.26 13.58
N VAL A 371 36.70 -4.74 14.14
CA VAL A 371 35.87 -3.71 13.54
C VAL A 371 35.91 -2.46 14.41
N GLY A 372 36.44 -1.36 13.88
CA GLY A 372 36.42 -0.07 14.54
C GLY A 372 35.06 0.60 14.45
N LEU A 373 34.55 1.14 15.54
CA LEU A 373 33.26 1.82 15.60
C LEU A 373 33.45 3.33 15.83
N LEU A 374 33.27 4.12 14.77
CA LEU A 374 33.18 5.57 14.87
C LEU A 374 31.72 5.95 15.13
N ALA A 375 31.37 6.22 16.38
CA ALA A 375 29.98 6.49 16.76
C ALA A 375 29.87 7.52 17.88
N THR A 376 28.63 7.94 18.17
CA THR A 376 28.36 8.76 19.35
C THR A 376 28.73 8.01 20.63
N SER A 377 29.11 8.75 21.67
CA SER A 377 29.38 8.16 22.99
C SER A 377 28.15 7.42 23.55
N GLY A 378 26.94 7.86 23.19
CA GLY A 378 25.69 7.14 23.50
C GLY A 378 25.62 5.77 22.83
N THR A 379 26.01 5.65 21.56
CA THR A 379 26.06 4.37 20.82
C THR A 379 27.10 3.42 21.43
N ILE A 380 28.27 3.94 21.80
CA ILE A 380 29.33 3.15 22.43
C ILE A 380 28.89 2.67 23.83
N LYS A 381 28.39 3.57 24.69
CA LYS A 381 27.97 3.23 26.06
C LYS A 381 26.80 2.24 26.07
N SER A 382 25.83 2.41 25.18
CA SER A 382 24.67 1.52 25.08
C SER A 382 25.00 0.15 24.49
N GLN A 383 26.19 -0.01 23.89
CA GLN A 383 26.66 -1.26 23.31
C GLN A 383 25.70 -1.87 22.27
N VAL A 384 24.94 -1.04 21.56
CA VAL A 384 23.87 -1.51 20.66
C VAL A 384 24.36 -2.45 19.54
N TYR A 385 25.62 -2.33 19.11
CA TYR A 385 26.24 -3.24 18.15
C TYR A 385 26.77 -4.54 18.76
N HIS A 386 27.06 -4.58 20.06
CA HIS A 386 27.88 -5.63 20.66
C HIS A 386 27.21 -7.00 20.63
N GLU A 387 25.91 -7.07 20.87
CA GLU A 387 25.20 -8.35 20.85
C GLU A 387 25.20 -8.98 19.45
N ALA A 388 24.87 -8.20 18.43
CA ALA A 388 24.90 -8.62 17.03
C ALA A 388 26.33 -9.02 16.61
N ALA A 389 27.32 -8.16 16.87
CA ALA A 389 28.72 -8.40 16.55
C ALA A 389 29.26 -9.68 17.21
N ARG A 390 28.99 -9.88 18.52
CA ARG A 390 29.43 -11.07 19.25
C ARG A 390 28.82 -12.35 18.69
N ARG A 391 27.54 -12.36 18.34
CA ARG A 391 26.89 -13.52 17.70
C ARG A 391 27.49 -13.83 16.33
N ALA A 392 27.92 -12.80 15.62
CA ALA A 392 28.58 -12.87 14.33
C ALA A 392 30.09 -13.17 14.40
N GLY A 393 30.67 -13.26 15.60
CA GLY A 393 32.11 -13.47 15.78
C GLY A 393 32.98 -12.27 15.39
N LEU A 394 32.44 -11.05 15.42
CA LEU A 394 33.19 -9.80 15.20
C LEU A 394 33.67 -9.22 16.53
N HIS A 395 34.85 -8.59 16.53
CA HIS A 395 35.39 -7.87 17.68
C HIS A 395 35.28 -6.36 17.46
N ILE A 396 34.40 -5.70 18.20
CA ILE A 396 34.21 -4.24 18.10
C ILE A 396 35.22 -3.52 18.99
N ILE A 397 35.96 -2.57 18.42
CA ILE A 397 36.81 -1.63 19.15
C ILE A 397 36.30 -0.19 18.95
N ALA A 398 36.51 0.66 19.94
CA ALA A 398 36.10 2.07 19.92
C ALA A 398 37.32 2.98 20.15
N PRO A 399 37.27 4.25 19.73
CA PRO A 399 38.37 5.18 19.97
C PRO A 399 38.65 5.34 21.48
N GLY A 400 39.91 5.58 21.84
CA GLY A 400 40.28 6.02 23.19
C GLY A 400 39.59 7.35 23.56
N VAL A 401 39.58 7.69 24.86
CA VAL A 401 38.79 8.83 25.39
C VAL A 401 39.01 10.13 24.64
N ASP A 402 40.27 10.50 24.37
CA ASP A 402 40.60 11.76 23.68
C ASP A 402 40.14 11.74 22.21
N TYR A 403 40.31 10.61 21.52
CA TYR A 403 39.85 10.43 20.14
C TYR A 403 38.33 10.37 20.04
N GLN A 404 37.65 9.79 21.03
CA GLN A 404 36.20 9.77 21.11
C GLN A 404 35.62 11.18 21.31
N ALA A 405 36.33 12.05 22.03
CA ALA A 405 35.95 13.47 22.12
C ALA A 405 36.04 14.16 20.75
N LEU A 406 37.04 13.85 19.92
CA LEU A 406 37.11 14.36 18.54
C LEU A 406 35.94 13.88 17.69
N VAL A 407 35.53 12.61 17.81
CA VAL A 407 34.34 12.09 17.10
C VAL A 407 33.08 12.84 17.54
N MET A 408 32.91 13.07 18.84
CA MET A 408 31.75 13.81 19.36
C MET A 408 31.72 15.26 18.89
N ASP A 409 32.87 15.96 18.90
CA ASP A 409 32.98 17.34 18.42
C ASP A 409 32.77 17.43 16.91
N ALA A 410 33.28 16.47 16.13
CA ALA A 410 33.00 16.41 14.70
C ALA A 410 31.51 16.25 14.39
N ILE A 411 30.75 15.53 15.23
CA ILE A 411 29.31 15.33 15.05
C ILE A 411 28.50 16.54 15.57
N TYR A 412 28.77 17.01 16.78
CA TYR A 412 27.92 17.96 17.53
C TYR A 412 28.53 19.35 17.75
N GLY A 413 29.83 19.52 17.51
CA GLY A 413 30.55 20.76 17.75
C GLY A 413 30.03 21.94 16.93
N ALA A 414 30.48 23.15 17.26
CA ALA A 414 30.05 24.37 16.57
C ALA A 414 30.35 24.36 15.06
N LEU A 415 31.43 23.67 14.66
CA LEU A 415 31.81 23.39 13.27
C LEU A 415 31.58 21.92 12.90
N GLY A 416 30.62 21.26 13.57
CA GLY A 416 30.30 19.85 13.41
C GLY A 416 29.23 19.59 12.36
N ILE A 417 29.03 18.31 12.05
CA ILE A 417 28.16 17.87 10.94
C ILE A 417 26.70 18.22 11.17
N LYS A 418 26.20 18.09 12.40
CA LYS A 418 24.82 18.47 12.73
C LYS A 418 24.57 19.98 12.60
N ALA A 419 25.62 20.80 12.64
CA ALA A 419 25.55 22.24 12.39
C ALA A 419 25.67 22.61 10.90
N GLY A 420 25.82 21.61 10.01
CA GLY A 420 25.83 21.79 8.56
C GLY A 420 27.22 21.79 7.91
N PHE A 421 28.28 21.47 8.66
CA PHE A 421 29.64 21.41 8.12
C PHE A 421 29.99 19.98 7.68
N THR A 422 30.47 19.81 6.44
CA THR A 422 30.89 18.50 5.92
C THR A 422 32.38 18.44 5.56
N GLU A 423 33.11 19.53 5.75
CA GLU A 423 34.52 19.69 5.41
C GLU A 423 35.25 20.44 6.52
N GLY A 424 36.58 20.49 6.45
CA GLY A 424 37.43 21.18 7.41
C GLY A 424 37.51 20.43 8.74
N LEU A 425 37.33 21.15 9.87
CA LEU A 425 37.64 20.64 11.21
C LEU A 425 36.94 19.32 11.53
N CYS A 426 35.65 19.19 11.25
CA CYS A 426 34.90 17.96 11.51
C CYS A 426 35.49 16.76 10.75
N ARG A 427 35.89 16.95 9.49
CA ARG A 427 36.52 15.90 8.68
C ARG A 427 37.90 15.52 9.20
N ASP A 428 38.72 16.51 9.56
CA ASP A 428 40.07 16.27 10.08
C ASP A 428 40.02 15.50 11.41
N GLN A 429 39.11 15.87 12.31
CA GLN A 429 38.87 15.19 13.58
C GLN A 429 38.45 13.73 13.39
N LEU A 430 37.57 13.45 12.42
CA LEU A 430 37.17 12.08 12.09
C LEU A 430 38.32 11.24 11.53
N LEU A 431 39.15 11.82 10.66
CA LEU A 431 40.31 11.12 10.10
C LEU A 431 41.33 10.75 11.18
N ILE A 432 41.56 11.63 12.16
CA ILE A 432 42.44 11.35 13.32
C ILE A 432 41.88 10.19 14.16
N ALA A 433 40.57 10.19 14.46
CA ALA A 433 39.96 9.10 15.21
C ALA A 433 39.94 7.77 14.42
N ALA A 434 39.75 7.84 13.10
CA ALA A 434 39.80 6.68 12.21
C ALA A 434 41.22 6.08 12.12
N GLU A 435 42.24 6.93 12.02
CA GLU A 435 43.66 6.53 12.06
C GLU A 435 43.97 5.76 13.35
N HIS A 436 43.54 6.30 14.50
CA HIS A 436 43.73 5.65 15.78
C HIS A 436 43.10 4.24 15.84
N LEU A 437 41.89 4.06 15.29
CA LEU A 437 41.28 2.73 15.20
C LEU A 437 42.07 1.78 14.28
N CYS A 438 42.69 2.29 13.21
CA CYS A 438 43.57 1.51 12.35
C CYS A 438 44.84 1.08 13.08
N GLU A 439 45.44 1.97 13.89
CA GLU A 439 46.61 1.64 14.73
C GLU A 439 46.29 0.57 15.77
N LEU A 440 45.04 0.53 16.25
CA LEU A 440 44.52 -0.52 17.14
C LEU A 440 44.15 -1.82 16.41
N GLY A 441 44.34 -1.88 15.09
CA GLY A 441 44.17 -3.09 14.28
C GLY A 441 42.77 -3.28 13.68
N ALA A 442 41.98 -2.21 13.49
CA ALA A 442 40.73 -2.31 12.75
C ALA A 442 40.97 -2.66 11.27
N ASP A 443 40.34 -3.73 10.79
CA ASP A 443 40.29 -4.11 9.37
C ASP A 443 39.16 -3.36 8.63
N VAL A 444 38.12 -2.98 9.38
CA VAL A 444 36.88 -2.38 8.89
C VAL A 444 36.45 -1.30 9.89
N LEU A 445 36.04 -0.14 9.41
CA LEU A 445 35.46 0.92 10.22
C LEU A 445 33.96 1.07 9.92
N ILE A 446 33.13 0.96 10.95
CA ILE A 446 31.72 1.31 10.88
C ILE A 446 31.59 2.81 11.12
N LEU A 447 30.95 3.50 10.18
CA LEU A 447 30.47 4.88 10.30
C LEU A 447 29.19 4.89 11.16
N GLY A 448 29.34 4.56 12.44
CA GLY A 448 28.29 4.28 13.43
C GLY A 448 27.52 5.49 13.93
N CYS A 449 27.59 6.63 13.23
CA CYS A 449 26.67 7.75 13.35
C CYS A 449 26.27 8.15 11.93
N THR A 450 24.98 8.29 11.66
CA THR A 450 24.45 8.47 10.29
C THR A 450 24.77 9.84 9.69
N GLU A 451 25.35 10.75 10.47
CA GLU A 451 25.98 11.96 9.98
C GLU A 451 27.38 11.73 9.36
N LEU A 452 28.14 10.70 9.78
CA LEU A 452 29.51 10.48 9.29
C LEU A 452 29.60 10.19 7.79
N PRO A 453 28.67 9.43 7.18
CA PRO A 453 28.65 9.22 5.73
C PRO A 453 28.53 10.50 4.88
N LEU A 454 28.11 11.63 5.48
CA LEU A 454 28.07 12.93 4.81
C LEU A 454 29.47 13.52 4.58
N VAL A 455 30.49 12.99 5.28
CA VAL A 455 31.87 13.49 5.28
C VAL A 455 32.85 12.43 4.78
N LEU A 456 32.68 11.19 5.24
CA LEU A 456 33.50 10.04 4.84
C LEU A 456 32.64 9.08 4.03
N GLN A 457 32.95 8.91 2.75
CA GLN A 457 32.18 8.04 1.87
C GLN A 457 32.43 6.57 2.16
N HIS A 458 31.38 5.76 1.99
CA HIS A 458 31.49 4.30 1.97
C HIS A 458 32.52 3.84 0.93
N GLY A 459 33.33 2.85 1.26
CA GLY A 459 34.29 2.29 0.30
C GLY A 459 35.04 1.08 0.85
N GLU A 460 35.38 0.15 -0.03
CA GLU A 460 36.10 -1.07 0.33
C GLU A 460 37.59 -0.85 0.65
N ALA A 461 38.14 0.24 0.11
CA ALA A 461 39.54 0.59 0.22
C ALA A 461 39.68 2.10 0.42
N PHE A 462 39.81 2.52 1.68
CA PHE A 462 40.05 3.89 2.07
C PHE A 462 41.44 4.02 2.70
N MET A 463 42.23 4.98 2.23
CA MET A 463 43.60 5.20 2.70
C MET A 463 43.63 6.22 3.84
N ILE A 464 44.11 5.81 5.01
CA ILE A 464 44.29 6.67 6.20
C ILE A 464 45.74 6.58 6.65
N LYS A 465 46.54 7.63 6.37
CA LYS A 465 47.96 7.76 6.78
C LYS A 465 48.80 6.48 6.66
N GLY A 466 48.63 5.73 5.57
CA GLY A 466 49.38 4.49 5.29
C GLY A 466 48.65 3.19 5.65
N HIS A 467 47.48 3.27 6.27
CA HIS A 467 46.57 2.14 6.47
C HIS A 467 45.52 2.09 5.35
N GLN A 468 45.21 0.90 4.87
CA GLN A 468 44.08 0.65 3.97
C GLN A 468 42.97 -0.02 4.77
N VAL A 469 41.79 0.59 4.82
CA VAL A 469 40.67 0.11 5.63
C VAL A 469 39.35 0.23 4.87
N ALA A 470 38.39 -0.66 5.12
CA ALA A 470 37.04 -0.51 4.57
C ALA A 470 36.20 0.43 5.44
N LEU A 471 35.47 1.36 4.83
CA LEU A 471 34.50 2.23 5.51
C LEU A 471 33.09 1.71 5.22
N ILE A 472 32.38 1.28 6.26
CA ILE A 472 31.02 0.74 6.15
C ILE A 472 30.02 1.79 6.61
N ASP A 473 29.05 2.06 5.75
CA ASP A 473 27.97 3.00 5.98
C ASP A 473 26.68 2.25 6.34
N PRO A 474 26.26 2.23 7.62
CA PRO A 474 25.02 1.59 8.04
C PRO A 474 23.76 2.13 7.33
N THR A 475 23.77 3.39 6.91
CA THR A 475 22.64 4.03 6.23
C THR A 475 22.43 3.43 4.84
N THR A 476 23.52 3.18 4.10
CA THR A 476 23.47 2.49 2.80
C THR A 476 22.98 1.05 2.97
N ILE A 477 23.49 0.31 3.96
CA ILE A 477 23.04 -1.06 4.23
C ILE A 477 21.56 -1.11 4.60
N LEU A 478 21.09 -0.19 5.44
CA LEU A 478 19.67 -0.05 5.77
C LEU A 478 18.82 0.21 4.52
N ALA A 479 19.28 1.08 3.61
CA ALA A 479 18.56 1.42 2.39
C ALA A 479 18.44 0.19 1.48
N MET A 480 19.55 -0.52 1.26
CA MET A 480 19.59 -1.76 0.49
C MET A 480 18.63 -2.82 1.07
N LYS A 481 18.60 -2.96 2.40
CA LYS A 481 17.66 -3.88 3.04
C LYS A 481 16.20 -3.50 2.82
N CYS A 482 15.89 -2.21 2.91
CA CYS A 482 14.53 -1.72 2.64
C CYS A 482 14.10 -1.98 1.18
N ILE A 483 15.03 -1.83 0.23
CA ILE A 483 14.80 -2.16 -1.18
C ILE A 483 14.57 -3.66 -1.37
N GLN A 484 15.36 -4.50 -0.71
CA GLN A 484 15.17 -5.95 -0.72
C GLN A 484 13.77 -6.33 -0.23
N LEU A 485 13.32 -5.79 0.91
CA LEU A 485 11.98 -6.02 1.47
C LEU A 485 10.87 -5.59 0.51
N ALA A 486 11.07 -4.48 -0.23
CA ALA A 486 10.12 -4.03 -1.23
C ALA A 486 9.99 -5.03 -2.40
N GLY A 487 11.10 -5.58 -2.89
CA GLY A 487 11.10 -6.61 -3.92
C GLY A 487 10.41 -7.90 -3.47
N GLU A 488 10.71 -8.36 -2.24
CA GLU A 488 10.07 -9.54 -1.64
C GLU A 488 8.55 -9.38 -1.50
N HIS A 489 8.08 -8.16 -1.18
CA HIS A 489 6.66 -7.84 -1.08
C HIS A 489 5.93 -7.92 -2.43
N SER A 490 6.60 -7.51 -3.51
CA SER A 490 6.08 -7.59 -4.90
C SER A 490 6.16 -9.01 -5.49
N GLY A 491 6.79 -9.97 -4.80
CA GLY A 491 7.02 -11.32 -5.31
C GLY A 491 8.22 -11.45 -6.26
N GLU A 492 9.03 -10.39 -6.37
CA GLU A 492 10.27 -10.36 -7.15
C GLU A 492 11.44 -10.77 -6.25
N ARG A 493 12.07 -11.92 -6.52
CA ARG A 493 13.31 -12.29 -5.81
C ARG A 493 14.44 -11.38 -6.29
N SER A 494 14.87 -10.43 -5.47
CA SER A 494 16.02 -9.57 -5.77
C SER A 494 17.33 -10.30 -5.48
N ASN A 495 18.16 -10.50 -6.51
CA ASN A 495 19.58 -10.83 -6.37
C ASN A 495 20.37 -9.52 -6.27
N LEU A 496 20.19 -8.77 -5.18
CA LEU A 496 21.05 -7.62 -4.89
C LEU A 496 22.29 -8.13 -4.14
N HIS A 497 23.36 -8.38 -4.89
CA HIS A 497 24.68 -8.60 -4.29
C HIS A 497 25.25 -7.28 -3.79
N LEU A 498 25.71 -7.27 -2.53
CA LEU A 498 26.56 -6.23 -1.96
C LEU A 498 27.86 -6.19 -2.78
N GLY A 499 27.94 -5.25 -3.72
CA GLY A 499 29.13 -4.97 -4.53
C GLY A 499 29.93 -3.81 -4.00
#